data_AF-A0A6B0TSS2-F1
#
_entry.id   AF-A0A6B0TSS2-F1
#
_cell.length_a   1.000
_cell.length_b   1.000
_cell.length_c   1.000
_cell.angle_alpha   90.00
_cell.angle_beta   90.00
_cell.angle_gamma   90.00
#
_symmetry.space_group_name_H-M   'P 1'
#
loop_
_entity.id
_entity.type
_entity.pdbx_description
1 polymer ?
#
loop_
_entity_poly.entity_id
_entity_poly.type
_entity_poly.pdbx_seq_one_letter_code
_entity_poly.pdbx_strand_id
1 'polypeptide(L)'
;MSFKRLLAGQLLFGLAALAFLTASLIWRQTTGAPLSVAPVLPSMAMFLVYLGILDLGRRGYVGWYRIGMIPALLVFGGGGVIGNILRYLEAGLADYASLPVFVIAVGINSFGTLLNLCAALGLFQKDDPL
;
A
#
# COMPACT_ATOMS: atom_id res chain seq x y z
N MET A 1 -11.99 14.71 -5.54
CA MET A 1 -11.50 14.57 -4.15
C MET A 1 -10.53 15.70 -3.86
N SER A 2 -10.55 16.30 -2.66
CA SER A 2 -9.56 17.30 -2.28
C SER A 2 -8.19 16.68 -2.02
N PHE A 3 -7.13 17.46 -2.18
CA PHE A 3 -5.76 17.00 -1.96
C PHE A 3 -5.53 16.51 -0.53
N LYS A 4 -6.05 17.22 0.48
CA LYS A 4 -6.03 16.79 1.89
C LYS A 4 -6.66 15.42 2.10
N ARG A 5 -7.82 15.15 1.48
CA ARG A 5 -8.51 13.85 1.60
C ARG A 5 -7.73 12.73 0.89
N LEU A 6 -7.12 13.03 -0.25
CA LEU A 6 -6.26 12.09 -0.97
C LEU A 6 -5.06 11.68 -0.09
N LEU A 7 -4.33 12.66 0.46
CA LEU A 7 -3.19 12.40 1.34
C LEU A 7 -3.61 11.63 2.60
N ALA A 8 -4.75 11.98 3.21
CA ALA A 8 -5.27 11.26 4.37
C ALA A 8 -5.60 9.79 4.04
N GLY A 9 -6.20 9.53 2.88
CA GLY A 9 -6.46 8.16 2.41
C GLY A 9 -5.17 7.37 2.17
N GLN A 10 -4.16 8.01 1.58
CA GLN A 10 -2.86 7.39 1.33
C GLN A 10 -2.10 7.10 2.62
N LEU A 11 -2.21 7.99 3.61
CA LEU A 11 -1.68 7.76 4.95
C LEU A 11 -2.39 6.57 5.61
N LEU A 12 -3.72 6.53 5.55
CA LEU A 12 -4.51 5.41 6.08
C LEU A 12 -4.11 4.08 5.42
N PHE A 13 -3.93 4.07 4.09
CA PHE A 13 -3.39 2.92 3.36
C PHE A 13 -2.02 2.49 3.91
N GLY A 14 -1.07 3.42 4.02
CA GLY A 14 0.27 3.11 4.53
C GLY A 14 0.25 2.54 5.95
N LEU A 15 -0.56 3.12 6.83
CA LEU A 15 -0.73 2.65 8.21
C LEU A 15 -1.40 1.26 8.27
N ALA A 16 -2.45 1.03 7.48
CA ALA A 16 -3.13 -0.26 7.42
C ALA A 16 -2.19 -1.37 6.92
N ALA A 17 -1.37 -1.07 5.90
CA ALA A 17 -0.39 -2.02 5.40
C ALA A 17 0.71 -2.32 6.42
N LEU A 18 1.24 -1.31 7.12
CA LEU A 18 2.21 -1.51 8.20
C LEU A 18 1.62 -2.32 9.35
N ALA A 19 0.37 -2.08 9.72
CA ALA A 19 -0.34 -2.87 10.72
C ALA A 19 -0.48 -4.34 10.29
N PHE A 20 -0.88 -4.59 9.04
CA PHE A 20 -0.98 -5.94 8.48
C PHE A 20 0.39 -6.66 8.47
N LEU A 21 1.45 -5.98 8.04
CA LEU A 21 2.81 -6.53 8.02
C LEU A 21 3.31 -6.85 9.44
N THR A 22 3.03 -5.98 10.40
CA THR A 22 3.35 -6.20 11.82
C THR A 22 2.58 -7.40 12.37
N ALA A 23 1.28 -7.50 12.08
CA ALA A 23 0.47 -8.65 12.46
C ALA A 23 1.01 -9.95 11.85
N SER A 24 1.43 -9.92 10.58
CA SER A 24 2.06 -11.07 9.91
C SER A 24 3.37 -11.50 10.58
N LEU A 25 4.18 -10.54 11.03
CA LEU A 25 5.41 -10.81 11.76
C LEU A 25 5.15 -11.46 13.12
N ILE A 26 4.21 -10.89 13.89
CA ILE A 26 3.82 -11.43 15.20
C ILE A 26 3.24 -12.85 15.03
N TRP A 27 2.35 -13.04 14.05
CA TRP A 27 1.75 -14.35 13.76
C TRP A 27 2.79 -15.41 13.37
N ARG A 28 3.83 -15.02 12.62
CA ARG A 28 4.95 -15.90 12.30
C ARG A 28 5.71 -16.34 13.54
N GLN A 29 5.89 -15.45 14.51
CA GLN A 29 6.57 -15.77 15.76
C GLN A 29 5.75 -16.73 16.64
N THR A 30 4.42 -16.70 16.55
CA THR A 30 3.54 -17.56 17.37
C THR A 30 3.21 -18.90 16.72
N THR A 31 3.09 -18.96 15.39
CA THR A 31 2.63 -20.17 14.67
C THR A 31 3.69 -20.84 13.80
N GLY A 32 4.84 -20.17 13.59
CA GLY A 32 5.89 -20.63 12.66
C GLY A 32 5.62 -20.27 11.19
N ALA A 33 4.42 -19.83 10.83
CA ALA A 33 4.05 -19.43 9.47
C ALA A 33 3.54 -17.98 9.43
N PRO A 34 3.86 -17.18 8.40
CA PRO A 34 3.35 -15.81 8.30
C PRO A 34 1.89 -15.78 7.84
N LEU A 35 1.20 -14.65 8.04
CA LEU A 35 -0.16 -14.44 7.50
C LEU A 35 -0.17 -14.42 5.96
N SER A 36 0.89 -13.90 5.36
CA SER A 36 1.11 -13.91 3.91
C SER A 36 2.60 -14.12 3.59
N VAL A 37 2.90 -14.65 2.40
CA VAL A 37 4.27 -14.82 1.87
C VAL A 37 5.02 -13.51 1.60
N ALA A 38 4.39 -12.34 1.80
CA ALA A 38 5.02 -11.05 1.54
C ALA A 38 6.36 -10.92 2.30
N PRO A 39 7.43 -10.41 1.64
CA PRO A 39 8.70 -10.17 2.31
C PRO A 39 8.53 -9.01 3.30
N VAL A 40 8.26 -9.35 4.57
CA VAL A 40 7.75 -8.40 5.57
C VAL A 40 8.68 -7.19 5.75
N LEU A 41 9.97 -7.42 6.06
CA LEU A 41 10.91 -6.34 6.33
C LEU A 41 11.15 -5.43 5.11
N PRO A 42 11.45 -5.95 3.90
CA PRO A 42 11.52 -5.10 2.70
C PRO A 42 10.22 -4.32 2.45
N SER A 43 9.06 -4.94 2.66
CA SER A 43 7.77 -4.27 2.48
C SER A 43 7.57 -3.12 3.46
N MET A 44 7.93 -3.31 4.74
CA MET A 44 7.88 -2.25 5.74
C MET A 44 8.79 -1.08 5.37
N ALA A 45 10.02 -1.36 4.92
CA ALA A 45 10.94 -0.32 4.47
C ALA A 45 10.37 0.48 3.29
N MET A 46 9.76 -0.18 2.31
CA MET A 46 9.08 0.50 1.20
C MET A 46 7.93 1.41 1.67
N PHE A 47 7.14 0.96 2.65
CA PHE A 47 6.09 1.79 3.24
C PHE A 47 6.64 3.01 3.98
N LEU A 48 7.78 2.90 4.65
CA LEU A 48 8.44 4.06 5.28
C LEU A 48 8.90 5.08 4.23
N VAL A 49 9.49 4.63 3.12
CA VAL A 49 9.85 5.50 1.99
C VAL A 49 8.59 6.16 1.41
N TYR A 50 7.52 5.40 1.24
CA TYR A 50 6.23 5.90 0.75
C TYR A 50 5.66 7.00 1.67
N LEU A 51 5.71 6.83 2.99
CA LEU A 51 5.30 7.88 3.95
C LEU A 51 6.14 9.15 3.80
N GLY A 52 7.45 9.02 3.54
CA GLY A 52 8.31 10.16 3.20
C GLY A 52 7.86 10.91 1.95
N ILE A 53 7.41 10.19 0.92
CA ILE A 53 6.85 10.80 -0.30
C ILE A 53 5.54 11.55 0.00
N LEU A 54 4.69 11.01 0.89
CA LEU A 54 3.48 11.72 1.31
C LEU A 54 3.79 13.03 2.04
N ASP A 55 4.85 13.06 2.85
CA ASP A 55 5.29 14.28 3.52
C ASP A 55 5.76 15.37 2.53
N LEU A 56 6.34 14.99 1.38
CA LEU A 56 6.62 15.94 0.29
C LEU A 56 5.33 16.60 -0.22
N GLY A 57 4.28 15.80 -0.42
CA GLY A 57 2.97 16.30 -0.82
C GLY A 57 2.40 17.27 0.22
N ARG A 58 2.47 16.90 1.50
CA ARG A 58 2.03 17.74 2.63
C ARG A 58 2.77 19.07 2.71
N ARG A 59 4.06 19.12 2.37
CA ARG A 59 4.88 20.33 2.32
C ARG A 59 4.68 21.18 1.06
N GLY A 60 3.78 20.79 0.16
CA GLY A 60 3.47 21.53 -1.07
C GLY A 60 4.34 21.16 -2.27
N TYR A 61 5.26 20.19 -2.15
CA TYR A 61 6.07 19.68 -3.27
C TYR A 61 5.26 18.70 -4.15
N VAL A 62 4.12 19.17 -4.67
CA VAL A 62 3.12 18.35 -5.36
C VAL A 62 3.71 17.63 -6.58
N GLY A 63 4.61 18.27 -7.34
CA GLY A 63 5.27 17.65 -8.49
C GLY A 63 6.06 16.38 -8.11
N TRP A 64 6.94 16.50 -7.12
CA TRP A 64 7.74 15.37 -6.62
C TRP A 64 6.90 14.29 -5.96
N TYR A 65 5.88 14.68 -5.19
CA TYR A 65 4.90 13.76 -4.66
C TYR A 65 4.25 12.93 -5.78
N ARG A 66 3.77 13.55 -6.86
CA ARG A 66 3.14 12.84 -7.99
C ARG A 66 4.10 11.90 -8.69
N ILE A 67 5.34 12.31 -8.92
CA ILE A 67 6.39 11.45 -9.50
C ILE A 67 6.62 10.23 -8.61
N GLY A 68 6.67 10.42 -7.29
CA GLY A 68 6.82 9.33 -6.32
C GLY A 68 5.65 8.34 -6.28
N MET A 69 4.47 8.71 -6.78
CA MET A 69 3.34 7.78 -6.89
C MET A 69 3.48 6.76 -8.02
N ILE A 70 4.30 7.05 -9.04
CA ILE A 70 4.55 6.13 -10.16
C ILE A 70 5.22 4.83 -9.69
N PRO A 71 6.37 4.86 -8.97
CA PRO A 71 6.93 3.63 -8.43
C PRO A 71 6.01 2.96 -7.40
N ALA A 72 5.23 3.74 -6.63
CA ALA A 72 4.24 3.20 -5.71
C ALA A 72 3.16 2.37 -6.44
N LEU A 73 2.74 2.77 -7.65
CA LEU A 73 1.80 1.99 -8.47
C LEU A 73 2.39 0.67 -8.93
N LEU A 74 3.65 0.67 -9.35
CA LEU A 74 4.33 -0.57 -9.77
C LEU A 74 4.46 -1.55 -8.60
N VAL A 75 4.86 -1.05 -7.43
CA VAL A 75 5.06 -1.89 -6.24
C VAL A 75 3.73 -2.38 -5.68
N PHE A 76 2.79 -1.47 -5.38
CA PHE A 76 1.56 -1.83 -4.67
C PHE A 76 0.49 -2.39 -5.63
N GLY A 77 0.39 -1.85 -6.84
CA GLY A 77 -0.54 -2.36 -7.85
C GLY A 77 0.00 -3.62 -8.52
N GLY A 78 1.22 -3.56 -9.05
CA GLY A 78 1.86 -4.71 -9.68
C GLY A 78 2.15 -5.83 -8.68
N GLY A 79 2.96 -5.57 -7.66
CA GLY A 79 3.33 -6.58 -6.67
C GLY A 79 2.19 -6.93 -5.69
N GLY A 80 1.52 -5.91 -5.17
CA GLY A 80 0.54 -6.05 -4.09
C GLY A 80 -0.89 -6.42 -4.52
N VAL A 81 -1.29 -6.14 -5.76
CA VAL A 81 -2.60 -6.58 -6.29
C VAL A 81 -2.40 -7.72 -7.28
N ILE A 82 -1.78 -7.43 -8.42
CA ILE A 82 -1.64 -8.40 -9.52
C ILE A 82 -0.86 -9.63 -9.05
N GLY A 83 0.30 -9.42 -8.40
CA GLY A 83 1.12 -10.50 -7.88
C GLY A 83 0.40 -11.37 -6.84
N ASN A 84 -0.44 -10.78 -5.98
CA ASN A 84 -1.22 -11.55 -5.02
C ASN A 84 -2.32 -12.39 -5.70
N ILE A 85 -3.00 -11.84 -6.72
CA ILE A 85 -4.01 -12.56 -7.49
C ILE A 85 -3.38 -13.71 -8.27
N LEU A 86 -2.25 -13.50 -8.94
CA LEU A 86 -1.55 -14.55 -9.68
C LEU A 86 -1.13 -15.70 -8.77
N ARG A 87 -0.52 -15.40 -7.61
CA ARG A 87 -0.19 -16.42 -6.60
C ARG A 87 -1.41 -17.23 -6.16
N TYR A 88 -2.55 -16.56 -5.95
CA TYR A 88 -3.79 -17.25 -5.60
C TYR A 88 -4.31 -18.15 -6.72
N LEU A 89 -4.20 -17.73 -7.99
CA LEU A 89 -4.59 -18.55 -9.13
C LEU A 89 -3.67 -19.77 -9.33
N GLU A 90 -2.39 -19.64 -9.02
CA GLU A 90 -1.39 -20.70 -9.18
C GLU A 90 -1.42 -21.72 -8.04
N ALA A 91 -1.51 -21.26 -6.79
CA ALA A 91 -1.31 -22.08 -5.59
C ALA A 91 -2.46 -22.01 -4.57
N GLY A 92 -3.56 -21.32 -4.90
CA GLY A 92 -4.68 -21.12 -3.99
C GLY A 92 -4.26 -20.36 -2.73
N LEU A 93 -4.52 -20.96 -1.57
CA LEU A 93 -4.20 -20.37 -0.27
C LEU A 93 -2.83 -20.78 0.28
N ALA A 94 -1.99 -21.50 -0.46
CA ALA A 94 -0.68 -21.95 0.06
C ALA A 94 0.19 -20.78 0.60
N ASP A 95 0.03 -19.60 0.02
CA ASP A 95 0.76 -18.37 0.37
C ASP A 95 0.07 -17.49 1.43
N TYR A 96 -1.07 -17.94 1.98
CA TYR A 96 -1.87 -17.18 2.91
C TYR A 96 -2.41 -18.06 4.04
N ALA A 97 -2.50 -17.50 5.25
CA ALA A 97 -3.06 -18.24 6.37
C ALA A 97 -4.55 -18.62 6.18
N SER A 98 -5.30 -17.85 5.39
CA SER A 98 -6.72 -18.11 5.08
C SER A 98 -7.23 -17.22 3.95
N LEU A 99 -8.42 -17.53 3.41
CA LEU A 99 -9.09 -16.70 2.40
C LEU A 99 -9.36 -15.25 2.86
N PRO A 100 -9.87 -15.00 4.10
CA PRO A 100 -10.01 -13.63 4.58
C PRO A 100 -8.70 -12.84 4.59
N VAL A 101 -7.58 -13.48 4.94
CA VAL A 101 -6.25 -12.83 4.96
C VAL A 101 -5.81 -12.44 3.55
N PHE A 102 -6.04 -13.31 2.56
CA PHE A 102 -5.83 -12.98 1.14
C PHE A 102 -6.67 -11.77 0.71
N VAL A 103 -7.98 -11.78 1.01
CA VAL A 103 -8.89 -10.69 0.64
C VAL A 103 -8.48 -9.37 1.30
N ILE A 104 -8.06 -9.39 2.57
CA ILE A 104 -7.55 -8.21 3.26
C ILE A 104 -6.26 -7.71 2.60
N ALA A 105 -5.31 -8.59 2.31
CA ALA A 105 -4.04 -8.22 1.70
C ALA A 105 -4.23 -7.57 0.31
N VAL A 106 -5.06 -8.15 -0.54
CA VAL A 106 -5.41 -7.58 -1.85
C VAL A 106 -6.18 -6.28 -1.68
N GLY A 107 -7.18 -6.25 -0.79
CA GLY A 107 -8.02 -5.07 -0.55
C GLY A 107 -7.23 -3.84 -0.11
N ILE A 108 -6.28 -4.00 0.82
CA ILE A 108 -5.38 -2.91 1.25
C ILE A 108 -4.58 -2.37 0.06
N ASN A 109 -3.97 -3.25 -0.74
CA ASN A 109 -3.16 -2.84 -1.89
C ASN A 109 -3.99 -2.23 -3.01
N SER A 110 -5.19 -2.75 -3.29
CA SER A 110 -6.13 -2.19 -4.27
C SER A 110 -6.55 -0.79 -3.87
N PHE A 111 -6.89 -0.57 -2.60
CA PHE A 111 -7.24 0.75 -2.08
C PHE A 111 -6.08 1.75 -2.26
N GLY A 112 -4.86 1.38 -1.84
CA GLY A 112 -3.67 2.22 -2.02
C GLY A 112 -3.36 2.51 -3.49
N THR A 113 -3.50 1.52 -4.36
CA THR A 113 -3.24 1.64 -5.80
C THR A 113 -4.19 2.64 -6.45
N LEU A 114 -5.49 2.59 -6.13
CA LEU A 114 -6.46 3.55 -6.66
C LEU A 114 -6.14 4.99 -6.24
N LEU A 115 -5.78 5.19 -4.97
CA LEU A 115 -5.38 6.52 -4.49
C LEU A 115 -4.10 7.01 -5.18
N ASN A 116 -3.09 6.15 -5.30
CA ASN A 116 -1.84 6.49 -5.98
C ASN A 116 -2.04 6.76 -7.47
N LEU A 117 -3.01 6.11 -8.10
CA LEU A 117 -3.37 6.36 -9.49
C LEU A 117 -4.00 7.75 -9.64
N CYS A 118 -4.96 8.09 -8.77
CA CYS A 118 -5.52 9.44 -8.73
C CYS A 118 -4.43 10.50 -8.52
N ALA A 119 -3.49 10.25 -7.61
CA ALA A 119 -2.38 11.15 -7.34
C ALA A 119 -1.45 11.31 -8.55
N ALA A 120 -0.97 10.21 -9.13
CA ALA A 120 -0.08 10.23 -10.28
C ALA A 120 -0.70 10.99 -11.46
N LEU A 121 -1.98 10.74 -11.74
CA LEU A 121 -2.73 11.40 -12.81
C LEU A 121 -3.16 12.84 -12.49
N GLY A 122 -3.00 13.30 -11.25
CA GLY A 122 -3.42 14.64 -10.84
C GLY A 122 -4.93 14.79 -10.70
N LEU A 123 -5.66 13.69 -10.46
CA LEU A 123 -7.12 13.63 -10.31
C LEU A 123 -7.56 14.07 -8.90
N PHE A 124 -7.13 15.26 -8.49
CA PHE A 124 -7.51 15.88 -7.23
C PHE A 124 -7.62 17.39 -7.38
N GLN A 125 -8.48 17.99 -6.55
CA GLN A 125 -8.61 19.44 -6.46
C GLN A 125 -7.49 19.96 -5.54
N LYS A 126 -6.75 20.98 -5.98
CA LYS A 126 -5.90 21.74 -5.08
C LYS A 126 -6.79 22.37 -4.03
N ASP A 127 -6.42 22.19 -2.76
CA ASP A 127 -7.03 22.97 -1.70
C ASP A 127 -6.54 24.42 -1.82
N ASP A 128 -7.42 25.39 -1.54
CA ASP A 128 -7.05 26.81 -1.53
C ASP A 128 -5.82 27.01 -0.63
N PRO A 129 -4.89 27.91 -1.02
CA PRO A 129 -3.76 28.25 -0.18
C PRO A 129 -4.30 28.85 1.13
N LEU A 130 -3.86 28.26 2.26
CA LEU A 130 -3.93 28.92 3.56
C LEU A 130 -2.99 30.12 3.59
#